data_AF-A0A353H5A8-F1
#
_entry.id   AF-A0A353H5A8-F1
#
_cell.length_a   1.000
_cell.length_b   1.000
_cell.length_c   1.000
_cell.angle_alpha   90.00
_cell.angle_beta   90.00
_cell.angle_gamma   90.00
#
_symmetry.space_group_name_H-M   'P 1'
#
loop_
_entity.id
_entity.type
_entity.pdbx_description
1 polymer ?
#
loop_
_entity_poly.entity_id
_entity_poly.type
_entity_poly.pdbx_seq_one_letter_code
_entity_poly.pdbx_strand_id
1 'polypeptide(L)'
;MKTLIDRLADKGMDLDEIPMFIGNLANSIPFDSHMTLDQANGLLRISGWTDIELDEDTFQLALSCFKVEGLVSSKKHRTRGTGNPSRQS
;
A
#
# COMPACT_ATOMS: atom_id res chain seq x y z
N MET A 1 14.44 -2.21 1.55
CA MET A 1 13.62 -1.84 2.74
C MET A 1 14.30 -0.86 3.70
N LYS A 2 15.54 -1.11 4.17
CA LYS A 2 16.23 -0.23 5.14
C LYS A 2 16.22 1.27 4.78
N THR A 3 16.58 1.61 3.55
CA THR A 3 16.60 3.02 3.09
C THR A 3 15.23 3.70 3.14
N LEU A 4 14.14 2.95 2.96
CA LEU A 4 12.78 3.49 3.07
C LEU A 4 12.44 3.79 4.53
N ILE A 5 12.82 2.90 5.44
CA ILE A 5 12.66 3.08 6.89
C ILE A 5 13.43 4.32 7.35
N ASP A 6 14.71 4.42 6.96
CA ASP A 6 15.56 5.55 7.32
C ASP A 6 14.94 6.89 6.84
N ARG A 7 14.44 6.93 5.59
CA ARG A 7 13.76 8.14 5.06
C ARG A 7 12.47 8.50 5.79
N LEU A 8 11.68 7.51 6.20
CA LEU A 8 10.44 7.76 6.95
C LEU A 8 10.74 8.27 8.35
N ALA A 9 11.78 7.73 9.00
CA ALA A 9 12.27 8.22 10.29
C ALA A 9 12.78 9.67 10.18
N ASP A 10 13.54 10.00 9.14
CA ASP A 10 14.04 11.36 8.88
C ASP A 10 12.90 12.36 8.64
N LYS A 11 11.73 11.90 8.19
CA LYS A 11 10.50 12.69 8.05
C LYS A 11 9.72 12.86 9.36
N GLY A 12 10.21 12.30 10.46
CA GLY A 12 9.61 12.43 11.79
C GLY A 12 8.62 11.33 12.15
N MET A 13 8.55 10.24 11.37
CA MET A 13 7.74 9.07 11.74
C MET A 13 8.44 8.27 12.84
N ASP A 14 7.68 7.83 13.84
CA ASP A 14 8.21 6.95 14.89
C ASP A 14 8.58 5.59 14.28
N LEU A 15 9.73 5.04 14.68
CA LEU A 15 10.23 3.75 14.22
C LEU A 15 9.22 2.61 14.48
N ASP A 16 8.41 2.73 15.53
CA ASP A 16 7.37 1.76 15.86
C ASP A 16 6.15 1.85 14.93
N GLU A 17 5.92 3.00 14.30
CA GLU A 17 4.81 3.25 13.37
C GLU A 17 5.15 2.88 11.92
N ILE A 18 6.44 2.93 11.56
CA ILE A 18 6.94 2.66 10.20
C ILE A 18 6.46 1.31 9.63
N PRO A 19 6.50 0.18 10.36
CA PRO A 19 6.02 -1.09 9.83
C PRO A 19 4.53 -1.06 9.47
N MET A 20 3.72 -0.40 10.30
CA MET A 20 2.29 -0.25 10.06
C MET A 20 2.04 0.66 8.85
N PHE A 21 2.77 1.78 8.77
CA PHE A 21 2.71 2.69 7.63
C PHE A 21 3.04 1.98 6.31
N ILE A 22 4.16 1.25 6.27
CA ILE A 22 4.60 0.49 5.11
C ILE A 22 3.54 -0.53 4.69
N GLY A 23 2.96 -1.25 5.66
CA GLY A 23 1.88 -2.20 5.39
C GLY A 23 0.64 -1.53 4.81
N ASN A 24 0.23 -0.38 5.35
CA ASN A 24 -0.90 0.39 4.83
C ASN A 24 -0.64 0.90 3.41
N LEU A 25 0.57 1.40 3.16
CA LEU A 25 0.97 1.89 1.85
C LEU A 25 1.01 0.76 0.81
N ALA A 26 1.62 -0.38 1.14
CA ALA A 26 1.69 -1.55 0.25
C ALA A 26 0.30 -2.13 -0.06
N ASN A 27 -0.63 -2.11 0.91
CA ASN A 27 -2.02 -2.53 0.69
C ASN A 27 -2.86 -1.51 -0.10
N SER A 28 -2.46 -0.24 -0.07
CA SER A 28 -3.14 0.85 -0.75
C SER A 28 -2.74 0.97 -2.22
N ILE A 29 -1.51 0.59 -2.56
CA ILE A 29 -0.98 0.64 -3.93
C ILE A 29 -1.44 -0.62 -4.68
N PRO A 30 -2.29 -0.50 -5.73
CA PRO A 30 -2.64 -1.64 -6.57
C PRO A 30 -1.39 -2.17 -7.29
N PHE A 31 -1.30 -3.50 -7.43
CA PHE A 31 -0.19 -4.22 -8.07
C PHE A 31 0.17 -3.70 -9.48
N ASP A 32 -0.83 -3.18 -10.19
CA ASP A 32 -0.72 -2.76 -11.59
C ASP A 32 -0.71 -1.22 -11.75
N SER A 33 -0.49 -0.48 -10.66
CA SER A 33 -0.88 0.93 -10.65
C SER A 33 0.17 1.89 -11.18
N HIS A 34 -0.29 2.69 -12.15
CA HIS A 34 0.13 4.06 -12.42
C HIS A 34 -0.31 5.03 -11.29
N MET A 35 -0.26 4.59 -10.02
CA MET A 35 -0.69 5.44 -8.91
C MET A 35 0.21 6.66 -8.84
N THR A 36 -0.39 7.84 -8.78
CA THR A 36 0.35 9.09 -8.65
C THR A 36 0.67 9.38 -7.18
N LEU A 37 1.65 10.23 -6.94
CA LEU A 37 2.01 10.71 -5.61
C LEU A 37 0.79 11.29 -4.86
N ASP A 38 0.00 12.13 -5.53
CA ASP A 38 -1.20 12.75 -4.95
C ASP A 38 -2.24 11.71 -4.52
N GLN A 39 -2.43 10.66 -5.31
CA GLN A 39 -3.34 9.57 -4.97
C GLN A 39 -2.85 8.79 -3.74
N ALA A 40 -1.54 8.51 -3.68
CA ALA A 40 -0.94 7.82 -2.54
C ALA A 40 -1.10 8.65 -1.25
N ASN A 41 -0.74 9.94 -1.29
CA ASN A 41 -0.89 10.85 -0.15
C ASN A 41 -2.37 11.05 0.24
N GLY A 42 -3.29 11.06 -0.73
CA GLY A 42 -4.73 11.08 -0.45
C GLY A 42 -5.20 9.86 0.33
N LEU A 43 -4.76 8.65 -0.06
CA LEU A 43 -5.11 7.41 0.65
C LEU A 43 -4.51 7.34 2.05
N LEU A 44 -3.28 7.83 2.22
CA LEU A 44 -2.63 7.92 3.52
C LEU A 44 -3.42 8.81 4.48
N ARG A 45 -3.85 10.00 4.04
CA ARG A 45 -4.70 10.90 4.84
C ARG A 45 -6.02 10.24 5.23
N ILE A 46 -6.69 9.56 4.30
CA ILE A 46 -7.94 8.82 4.59
C ILE A 46 -7.70 7.69 5.60
N SER A 47 -6.50 7.11 5.61
CA SER A 47 -6.09 6.04 6.53
C SER A 47 -5.60 6.56 7.89
N GLY A 48 -5.62 7.87 8.12
CA GLY A 48 -5.21 8.51 9.38
C GLY A 48 -3.77 9.02 9.41
N TRP A 49 -2.99 8.88 8.34
CA TRP A 49 -1.64 9.41 8.23
C TRP A 49 -1.68 10.85 7.70
N THR A 50 -2.14 11.78 8.53
CA THR A 50 -2.27 13.20 8.14
C THR A 50 -0.99 14.00 8.28
N ASP A 51 -0.09 13.55 9.15
CA ASP A 51 1.09 14.30 9.56
C ASP A 51 2.33 13.96 8.72
N ILE A 52 2.23 12.94 7.87
CA ILE A 52 3.30 12.47 7.00
C ILE A 52 2.85 12.54 5.55
N GLU A 53 3.66 13.21 4.75
CA GLU A 53 3.49 13.31 3.30
C GLU A 53 4.70 12.74 2.58
N LEU A 54 4.42 11.86 1.61
CA LEU A 54 5.44 11.34 0.71
C LEU A 54 5.84 12.44 -0.27
N ASP A 55 7.15 12.61 -0.46
CA ASP A 55 7.69 13.29 -1.64
C ASP A 55 7.90 12.26 -2.76
N GLU A 56 8.14 12.77 -3.98
CA GLU A 56 8.30 11.94 -5.17
C GLU A 56 9.41 10.89 -4.98
N ASP A 57 10.56 11.27 -4.44
CA ASP A 57 11.67 10.35 -4.19
C ASP A 57 11.30 9.22 -3.22
N THR A 58 10.63 9.54 -2.13
CA THR A 58 10.22 8.57 -1.10
C THR A 58 9.14 7.64 -1.64
N PHE A 59 8.24 8.17 -2.47
CA PHE A 59 7.23 7.39 -3.17
C PHE A 59 7.85 6.42 -4.18
N GLN A 60 8.78 6.89 -5.03
CA GLN A 60 9.49 6.01 -5.97
C GLN A 60 10.33 4.95 -5.25
N LEU A 61 10.94 5.29 -4.11
CA LEU A 61 11.65 4.34 -3.26
C LEU A 61 10.72 3.28 -2.68
N ALA A 62 9.53 3.68 -2.21
CA ALA A 62 8.51 2.76 -1.70
C ALA A 62 8.03 1.80 -2.80
N LEU A 63 7.69 2.31 -3.98
CA LEU A 63 7.31 1.50 -5.14
C LEU A 63 8.39 0.50 -5.54
N SER A 64 9.64 0.96 -5.60
CA SER A 64 10.80 0.11 -5.87
C SER A 64 10.95 -1.00 -4.83
N CYS A 65 10.81 -0.67 -3.54
CA CYS A 65 10.84 -1.66 -2.46
C CYS A 65 9.71 -2.69 -2.58
N PHE A 66 8.47 -2.26 -2.87
CA PHE A 66 7.34 -3.19 -2.96
C PHE A 66 7.43 -4.13 -4.17
N LYS A 67 8.00 -3.66 -5.28
CA LYS A 67 8.29 -4.49 -6.45
C LYS A 67 9.33 -5.56 -6.14
N VAL A 68 10.42 -5.19 -5.47
CA VAL A 68 11.52 -6.13 -5.13
C VAL A 68 11.07 -7.19 -4.12
N GLU A 69 10.28 -6.79 -3.12
CA GLU A 69 9.85 -7.68 -2.03
C GLU A 69 8.57 -8.46 -2.37
N GLY A 70 7.93 -8.19 -3.52
CA GLY A 70 6.66 -8.81 -3.91
C GLY A 70 5.48 -8.45 -2.99
N LEU A 71 5.56 -7.33 -2.27
CA LEU A 71 4.59 -6.91 -1.23
C LEU A 71 3.33 -6.26 -1.78
N VAL A 72 3.29 -5.91 -3.06
CA VAL A 72 2.04 -5.55 -3.70
C VAL A 72 1.14 -6.79 -3.73
N SER A 73 0.02 -6.72 -3.00
CA SER A 73 -0.88 -7.86 -2.85
C SER A 73 -1.74 -7.99 -4.10
N SER A 74 -1.65 -9.12 -4.79
CA SER A 74 -2.69 -9.54 -5.73
C SER A 74 -3.99 -9.69 -4.92
N LYS A 75 -4.84 -8.65 -4.92
CA LYS A 75 -6.25 -8.84 -4.57
C LYS A 75 -6.81 -9.81 -5.63
N LYS A 76 -6.68 -11.12 -5.38
CA LYS A 76 -7.49 -12.13 -6.03
C LYS A 76 -8.91 -11.69 -5.75
N HIS A 77 -9.61 -11.26 -6.80
CA HIS A 77 -11.05 -11.21 -6.84
C HIS A 77 -11.54 -12.56 -6.28
N ARG A 78 -11.94 -12.60 -5.01
CA ARG A 78 -12.75 -13.69 -4.49
C ARG A 78 -14.15 -13.46 -5.06
N THR A 79 -14.34 -13.83 -6.33
CA THR A 79 -15.67 -14.19 -6.79
C THR A 79 -16.06 -15.44 -6.01
N ARG A 80 -16.78 -15.23 -4.92
CA ARG A 80 -17.49 -16.28 -4.21
C ARG A 80 -18.56 -16.78 -5.18
N GLY A 81 -18.20 -17.77 -6.00
CA GLY A 81 -19.14 -18.49 -6.84
C GLY A 81 -20.10 -19.25 -5.95
N THR A 82 -21.23 -18.64 -5.60
CA THR A 82 -22.41 -19.36 -5.13
C THR A 82 -23.13 -19.89 -6.36
N GLY A 83 -22.59 -20.96 -6.93
CA GLY A 83 -23.30 -21.75 -7.93
C GLY A 83 -24.29 -22.68 -7.24
N ASN A 84 -25.57 -22.49 -7.56
CA ASN A 84 -26.57 -23.52 -7.88
C ASN A 84 -27.85 -23.54 -7.01
N PRO A 85 -29.03 -23.34 -7.64
CA PRO A 85 -30.24 -24.03 -7.27
C PRO A 85 -30.80 -24.81 -8.48
N SER A 86 -30.32 -26.03 -8.70
CA SER A 86 -30.99 -27.01 -9.56
C SER A 86 -31.84 -27.91 -8.67
N ARG A 87 -33.10 -27.54 -8.45
CA ARG A 87 -34.14 -28.49 -8.08
C ARG A 87 -34.60 -29.19 -9.35
N GLN A 88 -34.42 -30.50 -9.37
CA GLN A 88 -34.95 -31.42 -10.37
C GLN A 88 -36.49 -31.35 -10.37
N SER A 89 -37.06 -31.42 -11.58
CA SER A 89 -38.46 -31.79 -11.82
C SER A 89 -38.48 -33.15 -12.50
#